data_AF-Q553A0-F1
#
_entry.id   AF-Q553A0-F1
#
_cell.length_a   1.000
_cell.length_b   1.000
_cell.length_c   1.000
_cell.angle_alpha   90.00
_cell.angle_beta   90.00
_cell.angle_gamma   90.00
#
_symmetry.space_group_name_H-M   'P 1'
#
loop_
_entity.id
_entity.type
_entity.pdbx_description
1 polymer ?
#
loop_
_entity_poly.entity_id
_entity_poly.type
_entity_poly.pdbx_seq_one_letter_code
_entity_poly.pdbx_strand_id
1 'polypeptide(L)'
;MIGSPQSLPTALGLGVGGSMLSLILCNMQQPTYTTYDTIWDGPLDNSVKKPILKSVDKSGKSVIEFEEFSKSVIPITVANYSTLHKMAFVSFCVFNGISLSPTFGLLPVSTFLGVAALSVFVTGGSVFAALKMKPDSLTKYKPILYGSLFGLFGLGLVSIGTSIMMGENTFTRFAQEFDLYFGLALFTGLTALDTHNAVKTFQEGKPDYIRVSIDLFLDILNIFVRLLRARSNSNK
;
A
#
# COMPACT_ATOMS: atom_id res chain seq x y z
N MET A 1 25.88 -20.24 5.36
CA MET A 1 25.79 -19.56 6.68
C MET A 1 24.31 -19.45 7.02
N ILE A 2 23.75 -20.52 7.59
CA ILE A 2 22.34 -20.60 7.99
C ILE A 2 22.30 -20.22 9.47
N GLY A 3 21.48 -19.22 9.81
CA GLY A 3 21.54 -18.49 11.07
C GLY A 3 21.63 -19.38 12.30
N SER A 4 22.61 -19.11 13.16
CA SER A 4 22.65 -19.72 14.50
C SER A 4 21.39 -19.30 15.27
N PRO A 5 20.84 -20.14 16.16
CA PRO A 5 19.64 -19.80 16.95
C PRO A 5 19.78 -18.47 17.73
N GLN A 6 21.01 -18.06 18.03
CA GLN A 6 21.34 -16.80 18.70
C GLN A 6 21.14 -15.55 17.82
N SER A 7 21.13 -15.69 16.49
CA SER A 7 20.88 -14.58 15.56
C SER A 7 19.40 -14.20 15.41
N LEU A 8 18.49 -15.05 15.90
CA LEU A 8 17.04 -14.86 15.81
C LEU A 8 16.53 -13.65 16.61
N PRO A 9 16.81 -13.53 17.93
CA PRO A 9 16.33 -12.39 18.70
C PRO A 9 16.99 -11.07 18.27
N THR A 10 18.25 -11.11 17.82
CA THR A 10 18.96 -9.91 17.38
C THR A 10 18.43 -9.38 16.06
N ALA A 11 18.16 -10.25 15.08
CA ALA A 11 17.55 -9.85 13.81
C ALA A 11 16.12 -9.33 14.00
N LEU A 12 15.30 -9.98 14.84
CA LEU A 12 13.95 -9.50 15.16
C LEU A 12 13.99 -8.15 15.89
N GLY A 13 14.83 -8.01 16.91
CA GLY A 13 14.94 -6.77 17.69
C GLY A 13 15.44 -5.58 16.85
N LEU A 14 16.51 -5.78 16.07
CA LEU A 14 17.04 -4.76 15.16
C LEU A 14 16.06 -4.43 14.04
N GLY A 15 15.42 -5.46 13.47
CA GLY A 15 14.43 -5.30 12.42
C GLY A 15 13.21 -4.50 12.88
N VAL A 16 12.54 -4.94 13.94
CA VAL A 16 11.31 -4.29 14.43
C VAL A 16 11.62 -2.91 15.00
N GLY A 17 12.70 -2.77 15.79
CA GLY A 17 13.09 -1.47 16.33
C GLY A 17 13.47 -0.46 15.24
N GLY A 18 14.26 -0.91 14.25
CA GLY A 18 14.66 -0.08 13.12
C GLY A 18 13.51 0.31 12.20
N SER A 19 12.56 -0.59 11.95
CA SER A 19 11.37 -0.30 11.14
C SER A 19 10.44 0.68 11.85
N MET A 20 10.23 0.53 13.16
CA MET A 20 9.44 1.47 13.98
C MET A 20 10.07 2.87 14.00
N LEU A 21 11.38 2.98 14.24
CA LEU A 21 12.07 4.27 14.22
C LEU A 21 11.98 4.92 12.84
N SER A 22 12.20 4.15 11.77
CA SER A 22 12.10 4.63 10.39
C SER A 22 10.67 5.11 10.08
N LEU A 23 9.65 4.39 10.53
CA LEU A 23 8.25 4.77 10.36
C LEU A 23 7.88 6.04 11.12
N ILE A 24 8.40 6.22 12.35
CA ILE A 24 8.22 7.46 13.12
C ILE A 24 8.85 8.63 12.36
N LEU A 25 10.09 8.46 11.87
CA LEU A 25 10.79 9.49 11.10
C LEU A 25 10.02 9.86 9.82
N CYS A 26 9.50 8.87 9.08
CA CYS A 26 8.62 9.13 7.93
C CYS A 26 7.36 9.91 8.34
N ASN A 27 6.70 9.54 9.44
CA ASN A 27 5.46 10.20 9.89
C ASN A 27 5.66 11.63 10.40
N MET A 28 6.83 11.93 10.97
CA MET A 28 7.19 13.29 11.38
C MET A 28 7.41 14.24 10.19
N GLN A 29 7.53 13.70 8.98
CA GLN A 29 7.79 14.46 7.78
C GLN A 29 6.55 14.56 6.91
N GLN A 30 6.34 15.74 6.36
CA GLN A 30 5.25 16.00 5.41
C GLN A 30 5.86 16.37 4.06
N PRO A 31 5.32 15.86 2.94
CA PRO A 31 5.74 16.32 1.62
C PRO A 31 5.41 17.81 1.45
N THR A 32 6.30 18.54 0.77
CA THR A 32 5.97 19.85 0.22
C THR A 32 5.41 19.68 -1.18
N TYR A 33 4.45 20.51 -1.56
CA TYR A 33 3.78 20.39 -2.85
C TYR A 33 4.20 21.54 -3.75
N THR A 34 4.63 21.19 -4.97
CA THR A 34 4.87 22.17 -6.03
C THR A 34 3.90 21.86 -7.16
N THR A 35 3.05 22.83 -7.49
CA THR A 35 2.15 22.73 -8.64
C THR A 35 2.83 23.32 -9.86
N TYR A 36 2.89 22.53 -10.93
CA TYR A 36 3.35 22.97 -12.23
C TYR A 36 2.16 23.12 -13.16
N ASP A 37 2.05 24.30 -13.77
CA ASP A 37 1.12 24.55 -14.85
C ASP A 37 1.65 23.86 -16.11
N THR A 38 1.19 22.64 -16.33
CA THR A 38 1.56 21.90 -17.53
C THR A 38 0.58 22.23 -18.65
N ILE A 39 1.13 22.63 -19.79
CA ILE A 39 0.35 22.82 -21.00
C ILE A 39 0.13 21.42 -21.57
N TRP A 40 -1.11 20.94 -21.46
CA TRP A 40 -1.51 19.74 -22.17
C TRP A 40 -2.02 20.16 -23.55
N ASP A 41 -1.21 19.88 -24.58
CA ASP A 41 -1.56 20.12 -26.00
C ASP A 41 -2.41 18.96 -26.59
N GLY A 42 -2.87 18.03 -25.75
CA GLY A 42 -3.73 16.92 -26.17
C GLY A 42 -5.23 17.21 -26.01
N PRO A 43 -6.10 16.47 -26.69
CA PRO A 43 -7.54 16.60 -26.49
C PRO A 43 -7.91 16.25 -25.04
N LEU A 44 -8.58 17.16 -24.32
CA LEU A 44 -9.05 16.95 -22.94
C LEU A 44 -10.22 15.96 -22.83
N ASP A 45 -10.85 15.70 -23.97
CA ASP A 45 -12.01 14.86 -24.09
C ASP A 45 -11.82 14.01 -25.35
N ASN A 46 -12.19 12.72 -25.30
CA ASN A 46 -12.23 11.87 -26.49
C ASN A 46 -13.28 12.37 -27.53
N SER A 47 -13.96 13.48 -27.26
CA SER A 47 -14.70 14.27 -28.23
C SER A 47 -13.75 15.03 -29.18
N VAL A 48 -13.43 14.42 -30.33
CA VAL A 48 -12.82 15.11 -31.48
C VAL A 48 -13.72 16.29 -31.87
N LYS A 49 -13.39 17.50 -31.41
CA LYS A 49 -14.13 18.73 -31.74
C LYS A 49 -14.01 19.01 -33.24
N LYS A 50 -15.16 19.07 -33.91
CA LYS A 50 -15.27 19.22 -35.37
C LYS A 50 -14.90 20.63 -35.81
N PRO A 51 -14.30 20.81 -37.00
CA PRO A 51 -14.07 22.14 -37.58
C PRO A 51 -15.40 22.89 -37.74
N ILE A 52 -15.45 24.16 -37.31
CA ILE A 52 -16.62 25.02 -37.46
C ILE A 52 -16.36 25.97 -38.64
N LEU A 53 -17.27 25.96 -39.62
CA LEU A 53 -17.33 26.93 -40.69
C LEU A 53 -17.81 28.28 -40.11
N LYS A 54 -16.93 29.28 -39.99
CA LYS A 54 -17.30 30.58 -39.41
C LYS A 54 -17.86 31.55 -40.45
N SER A 55 -17.31 31.57 -41.65
CA SER A 55 -17.75 32.50 -42.70
C SER A 55 -17.30 32.06 -44.08
N VAL A 56 -18.05 32.47 -45.10
CA VAL A 56 -17.66 32.37 -46.51
C VAL A 56 -17.36 33.79 -46.98
N ASP A 57 -16.13 34.01 -47.47
CA ASP A 57 -15.74 35.29 -48.05
C ASP A 57 -16.56 35.59 -49.32
N LYS A 58 -16.66 36.87 -49.71
CA LYS A 58 -17.36 37.32 -50.94
C LYS A 58 -16.80 36.68 -52.22
N SER A 59 -15.61 36.08 -52.16
CA SER A 59 -14.99 35.27 -53.23
C SER A 59 -15.42 33.80 -53.25
N GLY A 60 -16.32 33.37 -52.35
CA GLY A 60 -16.79 31.99 -52.24
C GLY A 60 -15.85 31.03 -51.48
N LYS A 61 -14.75 31.54 -50.92
CA LYS A 61 -13.85 30.74 -50.08
C LYS A 61 -14.40 30.58 -48.67
N SER A 62 -14.56 29.33 -48.23
CA SER A 62 -14.87 28.97 -46.85
C SER A 62 -13.67 29.24 -45.93
N VAL A 63 -13.87 30.04 -44.90
CA VAL A 63 -12.94 30.17 -43.78
C VAL A 63 -13.36 29.15 -42.72
N ILE A 64 -12.61 28.06 -42.65
CA ILE A 64 -12.71 27.05 -41.59
C ILE A 64 -11.74 27.49 -40.50
N GLU A 65 -12.28 27.91 -39.36
CA GLU A 65 -11.46 28.15 -38.18
C GLU A 65 -11.51 26.88 -37.35
N PHE A 66 -10.36 26.24 -37.15
CA PHE A 66 -10.24 25.23 -36.12
C PHE A 66 -10.44 25.96 -34.80
N GLU A 67 -11.42 25.54 -33.99
CA GLU A 67 -11.53 26.03 -32.61
C GLU A 67 -10.14 25.89 -32.00
N GLU A 68 -9.53 27.04 -31.69
CA GLU A 68 -8.18 27.12 -31.13
C GLU A 68 -8.11 26.07 -30.02
N PHE A 69 -7.17 25.13 -30.13
CA PHE A 69 -6.89 24.17 -29.07
C PHE A 69 -6.75 25.00 -27.80
N SER A 70 -7.80 25.02 -26.98
CA SER A 70 -7.77 25.75 -25.72
C SER A 70 -6.75 24.99 -24.92
N LYS A 71 -5.51 25.53 -24.87
CA LYS A 71 -4.42 25.01 -24.06
C LYS A 71 -4.97 24.86 -22.66
N SER A 72 -5.40 23.66 -22.30
CA SER A 72 -5.76 23.40 -20.93
C SER A 72 -4.46 23.40 -20.17
N VAL A 73 -4.28 24.42 -19.36
CA VAL A 73 -3.33 24.37 -18.28
C VAL A 73 -3.89 23.38 -17.27
N ILE A 74 -3.30 22.19 -17.20
CA ILE A 74 -3.65 21.20 -16.19
C ILE A 74 -2.62 21.39 -15.06
N PRO A 75 -3.05 21.86 -13.88
CA PRO A 75 -2.14 21.99 -12.74
C PRO A 75 -1.77 20.58 -12.27
N ILE A 76 -0.51 20.20 -12.43
CA ILE A 76 0.02 18.94 -11.90
C ILE A 76 0.73 19.24 -10.59
N THR A 77 0.18 18.75 -9.49
CA THR A 77 0.80 18.87 -8.18
C THR A 77 1.74 17.70 -7.93
N VAL A 78 3.03 18.01 -7.75
CA VAL A 78 4.07 17.03 -7.47
C VAL A 78 4.51 17.17 -6.02
N ALA A 79 4.59 16.03 -5.31
CA ALA A 79 5.12 15.98 -3.96
C ALA A 79 6.65 15.91 -3.96
N ASN A 80 7.26 16.85 -3.23
CA ASN A 80 8.68 16.93 -2.96
C ASN A 80 8.96 16.42 -1.54
N TYR A 81 9.96 15.55 -1.43
CA TYR A 81 10.33 14.91 -0.17
C TYR A 81 11.75 15.32 0.22
N SER A 82 11.95 15.60 1.51
CA SER A 82 13.28 15.83 2.06
C SER A 82 14.16 14.57 1.91
N THR A 83 15.47 14.73 1.87
CA THR A 83 16.40 13.60 1.82
C THR A 83 16.19 12.64 2.98
N LEU A 84 15.90 13.17 4.17
CA LEU A 84 15.61 12.35 5.35
C LEU A 84 14.35 11.49 5.17
N HIS A 85 13.31 11.97 4.48
CA HIS A 85 12.09 11.19 4.24
C HIS A 85 12.37 10.01 3.31
N LYS A 86 13.12 10.24 2.24
CA LYS A 86 13.54 9.19 1.30
C LYS A 86 14.41 8.14 2.00
N MET A 87 15.37 8.58 2.80
CA MET A 87 16.25 7.67 3.56
C MET A 87 15.48 6.88 4.61
N ALA A 88 14.55 7.51 5.34
CA ALA A 88 13.70 6.83 6.31
C ALA A 88 12.82 5.77 5.64
N PHE A 89 12.26 6.05 4.46
CA PHE A 89 11.50 5.06 3.69
C PHE A 89 12.37 3.87 3.25
N VAL A 90 13.59 4.12 2.76
CA VAL A 90 14.54 3.04 2.40
C VAL A 90 14.92 2.21 3.62
N SER A 91 15.26 2.85 4.75
CA SER A 91 15.57 2.17 6.01
C SER A 91 14.39 1.33 6.49
N PHE A 92 13.16 1.86 6.40
CA PHE A 92 11.94 1.13 6.73
C PHE A 92 11.79 -0.17 5.95
N CYS A 93 12.02 -0.15 4.63
CA CYS A 93 11.98 -1.35 3.80
C CYS A 93 13.06 -2.37 4.19
N VAL A 94 14.30 -1.89 4.40
CA VAL A 94 15.44 -2.75 4.78
C VAL A 94 15.20 -3.42 6.14
N PHE A 95 14.76 -2.66 7.15
CA PHE A 95 14.52 -3.19 8.49
C PHE A 95 13.33 -4.16 8.56
N ASN A 96 12.28 -3.95 7.75
CA ASN A 96 11.23 -4.96 7.59
C ASN A 96 11.80 -6.25 6.96
N GLY A 97 12.68 -6.13 5.95
CA GLY A 97 13.39 -7.28 5.39
C GLY A 97 14.24 -8.05 6.42
N ILE A 98 14.99 -7.32 7.27
CA ILE A 98 15.75 -7.91 8.38
C ILE A 98 14.82 -8.60 9.38
N SER A 99 13.68 -8.00 9.72
CA SER A 99 12.66 -8.60 10.61
C SER A 99 12.10 -9.91 10.06
N LEU A 100 11.95 -10.01 8.75
CA LEU A 100 11.46 -11.21 8.06
C LEU A 100 12.53 -12.29 7.88
N SER A 101 13.83 -11.92 7.95
CA SER A 101 14.96 -12.83 7.69
C SER A 101 14.96 -14.14 8.50
N PRO A 102 14.59 -14.16 9.80
CA PRO A 102 14.38 -15.40 10.58
C PRO A 102 13.48 -16.42 9.89
N THR A 103 12.42 -15.95 9.24
CA THR A 103 11.40 -16.81 8.65
C THR A 103 11.96 -17.60 7.47
N PHE A 104 12.87 -16.98 6.69
CA PHE A 104 13.54 -17.63 5.55
C PHE A 104 14.41 -18.83 5.94
N GLY A 105 14.85 -18.91 7.20
CA GLY A 105 15.58 -20.07 7.71
C GLY A 105 14.71 -21.28 8.05
N LEU A 106 13.39 -21.09 8.15
CA LEU A 106 12.46 -22.11 8.66
C LEU A 106 11.71 -22.89 7.56
N LEU A 107 11.69 -22.39 6.33
CA LEU A 107 10.89 -22.95 5.23
C LEU A 107 11.73 -23.09 3.96
N PRO A 108 11.41 -24.04 3.05
CA PRO A 108 12.11 -24.17 1.78
C PRO A 108 11.81 -22.98 0.87
N VAL A 109 12.79 -22.56 0.07
CA VAL A 109 12.72 -21.39 -0.85
C VAL A 109 11.53 -21.47 -1.81
N SER A 110 11.15 -22.67 -2.25
CA SER A 110 9.98 -22.90 -3.13
C SER A 110 8.66 -22.46 -2.49
N THR A 111 8.53 -22.61 -1.17
CA THR A 111 7.35 -22.16 -0.42
C THR A 111 7.26 -20.64 -0.42
N PHE A 112 8.39 -19.95 -0.25
CA PHE A 112 8.43 -18.49 -0.29
C PHE A 112 8.00 -17.92 -1.62
N LEU A 113 8.52 -18.46 -2.73
CA LEU A 113 8.20 -17.92 -4.05
C LEU A 113 6.72 -18.12 -4.40
N GLY A 114 6.15 -19.29 -4.06
CA GLY A 114 4.72 -19.56 -4.25
C GLY A 114 3.84 -18.64 -3.40
N VAL A 115 4.21 -18.41 -2.13
CA VAL A 115 3.48 -17.50 -1.23
C VAL A 115 3.63 -16.04 -1.65
N ALA A 116 4.81 -15.63 -2.12
CA ALA A 116 5.05 -14.29 -2.63
C ALA A 116 4.16 -14.00 -3.85
N ALA A 117 4.12 -14.92 -4.82
CA ALA A 117 3.23 -14.81 -5.97
C ALA A 117 1.76 -14.69 -5.53
N LEU A 118 1.32 -15.58 -4.61
CA LEU A 118 -0.05 -15.54 -4.08
C LEU A 118 -0.36 -14.21 -3.37
N SER A 119 0.57 -13.66 -2.59
CA SER A 119 0.38 -12.37 -1.91
C SER A 119 0.20 -11.22 -2.89
N VAL A 120 0.93 -11.23 -4.02
CA VAL A 120 0.77 -10.25 -5.10
C VAL A 120 -0.59 -10.42 -5.78
N PHE A 121 -1.05 -11.65 -6.00
CA PHE A 121 -2.37 -11.91 -6.56
C PHE A 121 -3.50 -11.43 -5.64
N VAL A 122 -3.43 -11.72 -4.34
CA VAL A 122 -4.43 -11.29 -3.35
C VAL A 122 -4.47 -9.76 -3.26
N THR A 123 -3.31 -9.13 -3.15
CA THR A 123 -3.19 -7.67 -3.06
C THR A 123 -3.65 -7.02 -4.37
N GLY A 124 -3.16 -7.48 -5.51
CA GLY A 124 -3.54 -6.96 -6.83
C GLY A 124 -5.03 -7.12 -7.12
N GLY A 125 -5.64 -8.24 -6.69
CA GLY A 125 -7.07 -8.46 -6.76
C GLY A 125 -7.86 -7.46 -5.89
N SER A 126 -7.38 -7.20 -4.67
CA SER A 126 -7.98 -6.20 -3.77
C SER A 126 -7.88 -4.78 -4.33
N VAL A 127 -6.70 -4.38 -4.84
CA VAL A 127 -6.48 -3.09 -5.50
C VAL A 127 -7.40 -2.95 -6.72
N PHE A 128 -7.49 -3.98 -7.57
CA PHE A 128 -8.36 -3.95 -8.74
C PHE A 128 -9.84 -3.82 -8.36
N ALA A 129 -10.30 -4.56 -7.35
CA ALA A 129 -11.66 -4.44 -6.83
C ALA A 129 -11.92 -3.03 -6.27
N ALA A 130 -10.95 -2.46 -5.55
CA ALA A 130 -11.04 -1.12 -4.99
C ALA A 130 -11.18 -0.05 -6.08
N LEU A 131 -10.39 -0.12 -7.16
CA LEU A 131 -10.48 0.82 -8.29
C LEU A 131 -11.81 0.77 -9.06
N LYS A 132 -12.60 -0.31 -8.90
CA LYS A 132 -13.93 -0.46 -9.51
C LYS A 132 -15.08 0.02 -8.61
N MET A 133 -14.83 0.23 -7.32
CA MET A 133 -15.84 0.72 -6.39
C MET A 133 -16.03 2.23 -6.51
N LYS A 134 -17.14 2.74 -5.98
CA LYS A 134 -17.40 4.19 -5.96
C LYS A 134 -16.40 4.87 -5.02
N PRO A 135 -15.84 6.04 -5.40
CA PRO A 135 -15.05 6.88 -4.50
C PRO A 135 -15.77 7.09 -3.17
N ASP A 136 -15.02 7.09 -2.06
CA ASP A 136 -15.49 7.25 -0.66
C ASP A 136 -16.40 6.15 -0.08
N SER A 137 -16.77 5.11 -0.84
CA SER A 137 -17.63 4.03 -0.32
C SER A 137 -17.00 3.24 0.84
N LEU A 138 -15.66 3.09 0.85
CA LEU A 138 -14.94 2.34 1.88
C LEU A 138 -14.60 3.17 3.13
N THR A 139 -14.68 4.51 3.07
CA THR A 139 -14.27 5.40 4.17
C THR A 139 -15.07 5.13 5.45
N LYS A 140 -16.32 4.68 5.33
CA LYS A 140 -17.18 4.32 6.48
C LYS A 140 -16.63 3.14 7.30
N TYR A 141 -15.88 2.24 6.67
CA TYR A 141 -15.31 1.07 7.33
C TYR A 141 -13.95 1.32 7.97
N LYS A 142 -13.32 2.48 7.70
CA LYS A 142 -12.03 2.89 8.26
C LYS A 142 -11.92 2.66 9.78
N PRO A 143 -12.82 3.19 10.64
CA PRO A 143 -12.70 2.97 12.09
C PRO A 143 -12.85 1.50 12.50
N ILE A 144 -13.66 0.73 11.79
CA ILE A 144 -13.83 -0.71 12.05
C ILE A 144 -12.57 -1.47 11.68
N LEU A 145 -12.00 -1.22 10.50
CA LEU A 145 -10.80 -1.88 10.00
C LEU A 145 -9.58 -1.58 10.89
N TYR A 146 -9.30 -0.31 11.21
CA TYR A 146 -8.19 0.04 12.11
C TYR A 146 -8.46 -0.39 13.56
N GLY A 147 -9.72 -0.40 14.02
CA GLY A 147 -10.10 -0.94 15.32
C GLY A 147 -9.87 -2.46 15.40
N SER A 148 -10.24 -3.20 14.37
CA SER A 148 -9.94 -4.62 14.22
C SER A 148 -8.43 -4.89 14.13
N LEU A 149 -7.66 -4.01 13.49
CA LEU A 149 -6.20 -4.09 13.46
C LEU A 149 -5.60 -3.97 14.86
N PHE A 150 -6.05 -2.98 15.64
CA PHE A 150 -5.63 -2.82 17.03
C PHE A 150 -6.03 -4.02 17.90
N GLY A 151 -7.23 -4.56 17.69
CA GLY A 151 -7.70 -5.79 18.34
C GLY A 151 -6.83 -7.00 18.02
N LEU A 152 -6.45 -7.20 16.75
CA LEU A 152 -5.53 -8.27 16.34
C LEU A 152 -4.14 -8.09 16.92
N PHE A 153 -3.61 -6.87 16.94
CA PHE A 153 -2.33 -6.56 17.58
C PHE A 153 -2.35 -6.93 19.06
N GLY A 154 -3.41 -6.53 19.78
CA GLY A 154 -3.61 -6.91 21.18
C GLY A 154 -3.74 -8.43 21.37
N LEU A 155 -4.50 -9.11 20.51
CA LEU A 155 -4.63 -10.57 20.53
C LEU A 155 -3.28 -11.27 20.32
N GLY A 156 -2.44 -10.74 19.42
CA GLY A 156 -1.09 -11.23 19.17
C GLY A 156 -0.18 -11.11 20.40
N LEU A 157 -0.17 -9.94 21.06
CA LEU A 157 0.61 -9.73 22.29
C LEU A 157 0.14 -10.64 23.42
N VAL A 158 -1.18 -10.78 23.62
CA VAL A 158 -1.74 -11.69 24.62
C VAL A 158 -1.39 -13.12 24.30
N SER A 159 -1.50 -13.56 23.03
CA SER A 159 -1.14 -14.90 22.60
C SER A 159 0.35 -15.22 22.84
N ILE A 160 1.25 -14.27 22.59
CA ILE A 160 2.68 -14.42 22.90
C ILE A 160 2.88 -14.50 24.42
N GLY A 161 2.23 -13.61 25.19
CA GLY A 161 2.32 -13.60 26.65
C GLY A 161 1.83 -14.89 27.29
N THR A 162 0.67 -15.42 26.86
CA THR A 162 0.14 -16.69 27.34
C THR A 162 1.03 -17.86 26.95
N SER A 163 1.60 -17.85 25.74
CA SER A 163 2.52 -18.90 25.28
C SER A 163 3.80 -18.96 26.12
N ILE A 164 4.33 -17.81 26.54
CA ILE A 164 5.52 -17.73 27.39
C ILE A 164 5.21 -18.18 28.83
N MET A 165 4.04 -17.81 29.37
CA MET A 165 3.70 -18.09 30.76
C MET A 165 3.14 -19.51 31.00
N MET A 166 2.33 -20.02 30.08
CA MET A 166 1.53 -21.24 30.26
C MET A 166 1.82 -22.32 29.20
N GLY A 167 2.69 -22.04 28.22
CA GLY A 167 2.89 -22.91 27.06
C GLY A 167 1.74 -22.83 26.05
N GLU A 168 1.79 -23.70 25.04
CA GLU A 168 0.73 -23.79 24.03
C GLU A 168 -0.56 -24.35 24.65
N ASN A 169 -1.56 -23.49 24.85
CA ASN A 169 -2.89 -23.87 25.29
C ASN A 169 -3.92 -23.72 24.15
N THR A 170 -5.14 -24.22 24.36
CA THR A 170 -6.25 -24.12 23.40
C THR A 170 -6.52 -22.66 22.99
N PHE A 171 -6.39 -21.73 23.93
CA PHE A 171 -6.56 -20.30 23.67
C PHE A 171 -5.50 -19.76 22.71
N THR A 172 -4.22 -20.08 22.91
CA THR A 172 -3.11 -19.70 22.04
C THR A 172 -3.36 -20.23 20.62
N ARG A 173 -3.77 -21.49 20.47
CA ARG A 173 -4.08 -22.07 19.14
C ARG A 173 -5.23 -21.33 18.45
N PHE A 174 -6.33 -21.11 19.18
CA PHE A 174 -7.47 -20.35 18.66
C PHE A 174 -7.07 -18.92 18.25
N ALA A 175 -6.33 -18.22 19.11
CA ALA A 175 -5.87 -16.86 18.84
C ALA A 175 -4.99 -16.79 17.57
N GLN A 176 -4.13 -17.81 17.38
CA GLN A 176 -3.25 -17.92 16.22
C GLN A 176 -4.01 -18.23 14.92
N GLU A 177 -5.02 -19.11 14.95
CA GLU A 177 -5.89 -19.40 13.80
C GLU A 177 -6.79 -18.22 13.46
N PHE A 178 -7.34 -17.56 14.48
CA PHE A 178 -8.13 -16.35 14.30
C PHE A 178 -7.29 -15.22 13.66
N ASP A 179 -6.11 -14.91 14.21
CA ASP A 179 -5.19 -13.92 13.63
C ASP A 179 -4.79 -14.26 12.19
N LEU A 180 -4.65 -15.55 11.86
CA LEU A 180 -4.33 -15.99 10.52
C LEU A 180 -5.45 -15.66 9.51
N TYR A 181 -6.65 -16.19 9.72
CA TYR A 181 -7.74 -16.06 8.75
C TYR A 181 -8.44 -14.71 8.80
N PHE A 182 -8.76 -14.22 10.01
CA PHE A 182 -9.37 -12.91 10.17
C PHE A 182 -8.38 -11.81 9.78
N GLY A 183 -7.11 -11.94 10.14
CA GLY A 183 -6.08 -11.00 9.71
C GLY A 183 -5.89 -10.99 8.20
N LEU A 184 -5.90 -12.14 7.53
CA LEU A 184 -5.82 -12.19 6.06
C LEU A 184 -6.97 -11.42 5.40
N ALA A 185 -8.20 -11.62 5.87
CA ALA A 185 -9.36 -10.87 5.39
C ALA A 185 -9.24 -9.37 5.72
N LEU A 186 -8.76 -9.04 6.93
CA LEU A 186 -8.60 -7.66 7.39
C LEU A 186 -7.60 -6.89 6.51
N PHE A 187 -6.40 -7.42 6.30
CA PHE A 187 -5.37 -6.76 5.50
C PHE A 187 -5.76 -6.68 4.03
N THR A 188 -6.48 -7.68 3.50
CA THR A 188 -7.08 -7.58 2.17
C THR A 188 -8.07 -6.39 2.09
N GLY A 189 -8.89 -6.18 3.13
CA GLY A 189 -9.79 -5.04 3.24
C GLY A 189 -9.08 -3.69 3.45
N LEU A 190 -8.01 -3.66 4.25
CA LEU A 190 -7.15 -2.49 4.43
C LEU A 190 -6.50 -2.08 3.11
N THR A 191 -6.03 -3.04 2.31
CA THR A 191 -5.46 -2.74 0.98
C THR A 191 -6.47 -2.03 0.08
N ALA A 192 -7.73 -2.46 0.10
CA ALA A 192 -8.79 -1.82 -0.66
C ALA A 192 -9.08 -0.40 -0.15
N LEU A 193 -9.07 -0.20 1.18
CA LEU A 193 -9.26 1.09 1.83
C LEU A 193 -8.12 2.05 1.50
N ASP A 194 -6.87 1.61 1.59
CA ASP A 194 -5.69 2.43 1.35
C ASP A 194 -5.52 2.76 -0.12
N THR A 195 -5.95 1.86 -1.02
CA THR A 195 -6.08 2.17 -2.46
C THR A 195 -7.10 3.30 -2.70
N HIS A 196 -8.27 3.26 -2.04
CA HIS A 196 -9.24 4.36 -2.15
C HIS A 196 -8.70 5.68 -1.58
N ASN A 197 -8.05 5.61 -0.42
CA ASN A 197 -7.45 6.79 0.20
C ASN A 197 -6.36 7.38 -0.72
N ALA A 198 -5.56 6.55 -1.39
CA ALA A 198 -4.55 6.99 -2.35
C ALA A 198 -5.16 7.70 -3.57
N VAL A 199 -6.24 7.15 -4.14
CA VAL A 199 -6.95 7.79 -5.25
C VAL A 199 -7.58 9.12 -4.80
N LYS A 200 -8.15 9.14 -3.59
CA LYS A 200 -8.76 10.35 -3.02
C LYS A 200 -7.73 11.46 -2.79
N THR A 201 -6.60 11.17 -2.15
CA THR A 201 -5.55 12.18 -1.88
C THR A 201 -4.93 12.71 -3.18
N PHE A 202 -4.84 11.85 -4.20
CA PHE A 202 -4.47 12.26 -5.55
C PHE A 202 -5.49 13.23 -6.16
N GLN A 203 -6.80 12.92 -6.08
CA GLN A 203 -7.89 13.78 -6.58
C GLN A 203 -8.01 15.11 -5.83
N GLU A 204 -7.66 15.13 -4.54
CA GLU A 204 -7.63 16.34 -3.71
C GLU A 204 -6.38 17.23 -3.98
N GLY A 205 -5.52 16.85 -4.93
CA GLY A 205 -4.31 17.59 -5.28
C GLY A 205 -3.20 17.51 -4.22
N LYS A 206 -3.25 16.53 -3.33
CA LYS A 206 -2.25 16.33 -2.25
C LYS A 206 -1.69 14.89 -2.29
N PRO A 207 -1.04 14.49 -3.39
CA PRO A 207 -0.54 13.13 -3.52
C PRO A 207 0.63 12.87 -2.56
N ASP A 208 0.52 11.90 -1.65
CA ASP A 208 1.61 11.45 -0.78
C ASP A 208 2.04 10.02 -1.15
N TYR A 209 2.95 9.92 -2.12
CA TYR A 209 3.43 8.67 -2.69
C TYR A 209 4.19 7.81 -1.67
N ILE A 210 4.96 8.42 -0.75
CA ILE A 210 5.71 7.65 0.26
C ILE A 210 4.75 7.04 1.27
N ARG A 211 3.78 7.81 1.79
CA ARG A 211 2.78 7.28 2.72
C ARG A 211 1.96 6.15 2.09
N VAL A 212 1.45 6.36 0.87
CA VAL A 212 0.71 5.33 0.14
C VAL A 212 1.55 4.06 -0.06
N SER A 213 2.85 4.22 -0.33
CA SER A 213 3.77 3.10 -0.50
C SER A 213 4.03 2.36 0.82
N ILE A 214 4.14 3.06 1.94
CA ILE A 214 4.29 2.46 3.27
C ILE A 214 3.04 1.65 3.63
N ASP A 215 1.86 2.23 3.46
CA ASP A 215 0.58 1.60 3.80
C ASP A 215 0.39 0.30 2.99
N LEU A 216 0.54 0.38 1.67
CA LEU A 216 0.46 -0.80 0.79
C LEU A 216 1.55 -1.83 1.08
N PHE A 217 2.78 -1.40 1.39
CA PHE A 217 3.87 -2.32 1.74
C PHE A 217 3.57 -3.10 3.03
N LEU A 218 3.06 -2.42 4.06
CA LEU A 218 2.67 -3.06 5.32
C LEU A 218 1.54 -4.07 5.13
N ASP A 219 0.54 -3.72 4.33
CA ASP A 219 -0.57 -4.63 4.02
C ASP A 219 -0.08 -5.88 3.28
N ILE A 220 0.72 -5.69 2.22
CA ILE A 220 1.31 -6.80 1.46
C ILE A 220 2.15 -7.70 2.36
N LEU A 221 3.01 -7.13 3.22
CA LEU A 221 3.81 -7.90 4.15
C LEU A 221 2.94 -8.69 5.15
N ASN A 222 1.88 -8.09 5.66
CA ASN A 222 0.97 -8.75 6.59
C ASN A 222 0.17 -9.88 5.94
N ILE A 223 -0.26 -9.71 4.69
CA ILE A 223 -0.87 -10.77 3.86
C ILE A 223 0.16 -11.88 3.62
N PHE A 224 1.38 -11.52 3.24
CA PHE A 224 2.46 -12.46 2.95
C PHE A 224 2.81 -13.34 4.16
N VAL A 225 3.04 -12.76 5.33
CA VAL A 225 3.37 -13.52 6.56
C VAL A 225 2.23 -14.48 6.93
N ARG A 226 0.97 -14.06 6.77
CA ARG A 226 -0.19 -14.91 7.04
C ARG A 226 -0.30 -16.05 6.04
N LEU A 227 -0.18 -15.79 4.74
CA LEU A 227 -0.17 -16.85 3.73
C LEU A 227 1.00 -17.83 3.95
N LEU A 228 2.15 -17.33 4.37
CA LEU A 228 3.32 -18.15 4.70
C LEU A 228 3.03 -19.08 5.89
N ARG A 229 2.38 -18.56 6.93
CA ARG A 229 1.93 -19.34 8.09
C ARG A 229 0.88 -20.38 7.72
N ALA A 230 -0.13 -20.01 6.93
CA ALA A 230 -1.14 -20.95 6.42
C ALA A 230 -0.48 -22.10 5.65
N ARG A 231 0.51 -21.79 4.79
CA ARG A 231 1.23 -22.80 4.03
C ARG A 231 2.12 -23.68 4.91
N SER A 232 2.75 -23.11 5.94
CA SER A 232 3.53 -23.86 6.94
C SER A 232 2.68 -24.84 7.74
N ASN A 233 1.47 -24.42 8.17
CA ASN A 233 0.55 -25.28 8.91
C ASN A 233 -0.01 -26.42 8.04
N SER A 234 -0.24 -26.18 6.75
CA SER A 234 -0.71 -27.21 5.80
C SER A 234 0.34 -28.29 5.47
N ASN A 235 1.62 -28.04 5.75
CA ASN A 235 2.71 -29.00 5.50
C ASN A 235 3.08 -29.84 6.73
N LYS A 236 2.41 -29.63 7.87
CA LYS A 236 2.53 -30.46 9.08
C LYS A 236 1.44 -31.51 9.10
#